data_AF-A0AAQ1KFL8-F1
#
_entry.id   AF-A0AAQ1KFL8-F1
#
_cell.length_a   1.000
_cell.length_b   1.000
_cell.length_c   1.000
_cell.angle_alpha   90.00
_cell.angle_beta   90.00
_cell.angle_gamma   90.00
#
_symmetry.space_group_name_H-M   'P 1'
#
loop_
_entity.id
_entity.type
_entity.pdbx_description
1 polymer ?
#
loop_
_entity_poly.entity_id
_entity_poly.type
_entity_poly.pdbx_seq_one_letter_code
_entity_poly.pdbx_strand_id
1 'polypeptide(L)'
;MTESLIHLRVQAATKGRWVRASRAAGMRLTDYIASAVEAYMQQQIARVAIPEELDFSDLRLARETDGSVSFDWAVIERICTASGLPVELLRDGPEDNVAGLVISWYQAHRQRGGATDPVAEDLLSEVRAEEAVGQHVSHVPGRA
;
A
#
# COMPACT_ATOMS: atom_id res chain seq x y z
N MET A 1 11.00 15.14 -13.08
CA MET A 1 11.40 14.19 -12.02
C MET A 1 12.91 14.16 -11.96
N THR A 2 13.51 14.33 -10.79
CA THR A 2 14.97 14.33 -10.63
C THR A 2 15.46 12.90 -10.55
N GLU A 3 16.31 12.48 -11.48
CA GLU A 3 16.91 11.14 -11.43
C GLU A 3 17.88 11.02 -10.25
N SER A 4 17.82 9.90 -9.53
CA SER A 4 18.74 9.56 -8.45
C SER A 4 19.51 8.29 -8.78
N LEU A 5 20.81 8.27 -8.49
CA LEU A 5 21.69 7.13 -8.82
C LEU A 5 21.81 6.16 -7.65
N ILE A 6 21.49 4.88 -7.89
CA ILE A 6 21.67 3.79 -6.93
C ILE A 6 22.83 2.89 -7.40
N HIS A 7 23.86 2.75 -6.57
CA HIS A 7 24.97 1.84 -6.82
C HIS A 7 24.72 0.45 -6.21
N LEU A 8 24.55 -0.57 -7.06
CA LEU A 8 24.39 -1.95 -6.63
C LEU A 8 25.69 -2.74 -6.78
N ARG A 9 26.19 -3.29 -5.67
CA ARG A 9 27.30 -4.25 -5.68
C ARG A 9 26.75 -5.66 -5.54
N VAL A 10 26.88 -6.45 -6.62
CA VAL A 10 26.39 -7.83 -6.67
C VAL A 10 27.44 -8.74 -7.26
N GLN A 11 27.38 -10.03 -6.93
CA GLN A 11 28.25 -11.03 -7.55
C GLN A 11 28.05 -11.08 -9.07
N ALA A 12 29.12 -11.34 -9.82
CA ALA A 12 29.09 -11.39 -11.28
C ALA A 12 28.06 -12.41 -11.80
N ALA A 13 27.93 -13.56 -11.13
CA ALA A 13 26.93 -14.57 -11.46
C ALA A 13 25.48 -14.05 -11.31
N THR A 14 25.21 -13.28 -10.26
CA THR A 14 23.90 -12.64 -10.03
C THR A 14 23.59 -11.63 -11.13
N LYS A 15 24.54 -10.74 -11.45
CA LYS A 15 24.40 -9.81 -12.58
C LYS A 15 24.12 -10.55 -13.89
N GLY A 16 24.85 -11.63 -14.14
CA GLY A 16 24.66 -12.47 -15.33
C GLY A 16 23.26 -13.08 -15.43
N ARG A 17 22.69 -13.55 -14.31
CA ARG A 17 21.29 -14.02 -14.27
C ARG A 17 20.29 -12.89 -14.58
N TRP A 18 20.44 -11.73 -13.94
CA TRP A 18 19.54 -10.60 -14.15
C TRP A 18 19.58 -10.06 -15.59
N VAL A 19 20.76 -9.99 -16.22
CA VAL A 19 20.88 -9.58 -17.64
C VAL A 19 20.14 -10.54 -18.57
N ARG A 20 20.24 -11.85 -18.34
CA ARG A 20 19.51 -12.83 -19.16
C ARG A 20 18.00 -12.72 -18.95
N ALA A 21 17.56 -12.57 -17.71
CA ALA A 21 16.15 -12.40 -17.39
C ALA A 21 15.57 -11.10 -17.98
N SER A 22 16.30 -9.98 -17.89
CA SER A 22 15.84 -8.71 -18.46
C SER A 22 15.71 -8.78 -19.98
N ARG A 23 16.66 -9.44 -20.67
CA ARG A 23 16.59 -9.65 -22.12
C ARG A 23 15.43 -10.55 -22.53
N ALA A 24 15.18 -11.61 -21.78
CA ALA A 24 14.03 -12.48 -22.01
C ALA A 24 12.70 -11.73 -21.85
N ALA A 25 12.65 -10.74 -20.95
CA ALA A 25 11.51 -9.84 -20.77
C ALA A 25 11.47 -8.66 -21.76
N GLY A 26 12.46 -8.50 -22.64
CA GLY A 26 12.54 -7.36 -23.57
C GLY A 26 12.86 -6.01 -22.92
N MET A 27 13.42 -6.00 -21.70
CA MET A 27 13.67 -4.80 -20.89
C MET A 27 15.16 -4.49 -20.73
N ARG A 28 15.49 -3.20 -20.52
CA ARG A 28 16.82 -2.82 -20.02
C ARG A 28 17.00 -3.39 -18.61
N LEU A 29 18.24 -3.71 -18.24
CA LEU A 29 18.54 -4.24 -16.90
C LEU A 29 18.06 -3.32 -15.78
N THR A 30 18.22 -2.00 -15.93
CA THR A 30 17.76 -1.00 -14.96
C THR A 30 16.25 -1.07 -14.76
N ASP A 31 15.49 -1.01 -15.85
CA ASP A 31 14.02 -1.01 -15.81
C ASP A 31 13.48 -2.34 -15.25
N TYR A 32 14.12 -3.45 -15.61
CA TYR A 32 13.79 -4.77 -15.08
C TYR A 32 14.02 -4.86 -13.57
N ILE A 33 15.16 -4.36 -13.08
CA ILE A 33 15.45 -4.37 -11.63
C ILE A 33 14.49 -3.45 -10.90
N ALA A 34 14.24 -2.23 -11.41
CA ALA A 34 13.29 -1.31 -10.80
C ALA A 34 11.90 -1.96 -10.71
N SER A 35 11.37 -2.47 -11.82
CA SER A 35 10.07 -3.16 -11.86
C SER A 35 10.01 -4.37 -10.92
N ALA A 36 11.09 -5.16 -10.83
CA ALA A 36 11.14 -6.31 -9.92
C ALA A 36 11.14 -5.89 -8.44
N VAL A 37 11.82 -4.80 -8.09
CA VAL A 37 11.82 -4.25 -6.73
C VAL A 37 10.44 -3.71 -6.37
N GLU A 38 9.82 -2.93 -7.25
CA GLU A 38 8.46 -2.40 -7.05
C GLU A 38 7.44 -3.55 -6.89
N ALA A 39 7.51 -4.56 -7.76
CA ALA A 39 6.64 -5.72 -7.68
C ALA A 39 6.84 -6.51 -6.38
N TYR A 40 8.09 -6.66 -5.92
CA TYR A 40 8.39 -7.29 -4.65
C TYR A 40 7.80 -6.50 -3.47
N MET A 41 7.98 -5.18 -3.45
CA MET A 41 7.43 -4.31 -2.41
C MET A 41 5.90 -4.40 -2.35
N GLN A 42 5.23 -4.34 -3.51
CA GLN A 42 3.78 -4.50 -3.60
C GLN A 42 3.29 -5.87 -3.10
N GLN A 43 4.01 -6.95 -3.42
CA GLN A 43 3.69 -8.28 -2.89
C GLN A 43 3.84 -8.38 -1.37
N GLN A 44 4.73 -7.60 -0.75
CA GLN A 44 4.83 -7.58 0.71
C GLN A 44 3.62 -6.90 1.35
N ILE A 45 3.11 -5.81 0.77
CA ILE A 45 1.88 -5.12 1.24
C ILE A 45 0.68 -6.08 1.22
N ALA A 46 0.56 -6.95 0.21
CA ALA A 46 -0.51 -7.95 0.14
C ALA A 46 -0.46 -9.02 1.26
N ARG A 47 0.62 -9.09 2.05
CA ARG A 47 0.83 -10.07 3.12
C ARG A 47 0.70 -9.48 4.53
N VAL A 48 0.12 -8.29 4.67
CA VAL A 48 -0.11 -7.68 5.97
C VAL A 48 -0.87 -8.63 6.90
N ALA A 49 -0.32 -8.84 8.09
CA ALA A 49 -0.95 -9.54 9.19
C ALA A 49 -1.41 -8.53 10.23
N ILE A 50 -2.70 -8.55 10.56
CA ILE A 50 -3.25 -7.74 11.65
C ILE A 50 -3.06 -8.52 12.96
N PRO A 51 -2.34 -7.96 13.96
CA PRO A 51 -2.25 -8.53 15.30
C PRO A 51 -3.62 -8.80 15.93
N GLU A 52 -3.80 -9.92 16.63
CA GLU A 52 -5.09 -10.29 17.24
C GLU A 52 -5.53 -9.32 18.34
N GLU A 53 -4.58 -8.67 18.99
CA GLU A 53 -4.80 -7.69 20.04
C GLU A 53 -5.19 -6.29 19.54
N LEU A 54 -5.21 -6.06 18.23
CA LEU A 54 -5.63 -4.78 17.63
C LEU A 54 -7.09 -4.85 17.19
N ASP A 55 -7.89 -3.93 17.69
CA ASP A 55 -9.25 -3.71 17.19
C ASP A 55 -9.24 -2.61 16.12
N PHE A 56 -10.18 -2.67 15.17
CA PHE A 56 -10.29 -1.64 14.13
C PHE A 56 -10.51 -0.24 14.73
N SER A 57 -11.24 -0.13 15.84
CA SER A 57 -11.49 1.15 16.53
C SER A 57 -10.22 1.80 17.10
N ASP A 58 -9.13 1.04 17.31
CA ASP A 58 -7.84 1.60 17.71
C ASP A 58 -7.28 2.55 16.65
N LEU A 59 -7.64 2.36 15.37
CA LEU A 59 -7.22 3.20 14.25
C LEU A 59 -7.72 4.65 14.41
N ARG A 60 -8.80 4.87 15.18
CA ARG A 60 -9.43 6.19 15.40
C ARG A 60 -9.71 6.89 14.07
N LEU A 61 -10.31 6.15 13.14
CA LEU A 61 -10.62 6.66 11.81
C LEU A 61 -11.60 7.82 11.93
N ALA A 62 -11.26 8.96 11.34
CA ALA A 62 -12.11 10.13 11.32
C ALA A 62 -12.12 10.77 9.94
N ARG A 63 -13.24 11.43 9.61
CA ARG A 63 -13.34 12.30 8.43
C ARG A 63 -13.29 13.74 8.91
N GLU A 64 -12.32 14.47 8.41
CA GLU A 64 -12.09 15.87 8.75
C GLU A 64 -13.06 16.79 7.98
N THR A 65 -13.14 18.05 8.41
CA THR A 65 -14.07 19.03 7.82
C THR A 65 -13.78 19.36 6.35
N ASP A 66 -12.54 19.14 5.91
CA ASP A 66 -12.13 19.31 4.51
C ASP A 66 -12.35 18.06 3.65
N GLY A 67 -12.93 17.00 4.23
CA GLY A 67 -13.20 15.73 3.58
C GLY A 67 -12.04 14.74 3.63
N SER A 68 -10.85 15.15 4.12
CA SER A 68 -9.72 14.26 4.31
C SER A 68 -9.98 13.23 5.41
N VAL A 69 -9.25 12.11 5.34
CA VAL A 69 -9.35 11.03 6.32
C VAL A 69 -8.13 11.07 7.22
N SER A 70 -8.36 11.03 8.54
CA SER A 70 -7.31 10.95 9.55
C SER A 70 -7.41 9.66 10.34
N PHE A 71 -6.28 9.20 10.86
CA PHE A 71 -6.15 7.98 11.65
C PHE A 71 -4.84 7.98 12.46
N ASP A 72 -4.74 7.07 13.42
CA ASP A 72 -3.57 6.91 14.28
C ASP A 72 -2.46 6.09 13.59
N TRP A 73 -1.40 6.78 13.15
CA TRP A 73 -0.24 6.15 12.53
C TRP A 73 0.48 5.13 13.42
N ALA A 74 0.38 5.23 14.75
CA ALA A 74 1.01 4.27 15.64
C ALA A 74 0.39 2.87 15.48
N VAL A 75 -0.89 2.78 15.09
CA VAL A 75 -1.57 1.51 14.80
C VAL A 75 -1.03 0.91 13.51
N ILE A 76 -0.88 1.73 12.46
CA ILE A 76 -0.29 1.31 11.19
C ILE A 76 1.15 0.82 11.39
N GLU A 77 1.96 1.53 12.19
CA GLU A 77 3.32 1.13 12.53
C GLU A 77 3.39 -0.21 13.27
N ARG A 78 2.44 -0.48 14.18
CA ARG A 78 2.34 -1.78 14.86
C ARG A 78 1.99 -2.91 13.90
N ILE A 79 1.05 -2.68 12.99
CA ILE A 79 0.68 -3.64 11.94
C ILE A 79 1.89 -3.93 11.04
N CYS A 80 2.59 -2.88 10.59
CA CYS A 80 3.81 -2.98 9.81
C CYS A 80 4.88 -3.81 10.52
N THR A 81 5.12 -3.52 11.81
CA THR A 81 6.09 -4.25 12.64
C THR A 81 5.74 -5.74 12.74
N ALA A 82 4.48 -6.06 13.02
CA ALA A 82 4.03 -7.46 13.10
C ALA A 82 4.11 -8.19 11.76
N SER A 83 3.98 -7.45 10.65
CA SER A 83 4.02 -7.99 9.29
C SER A 83 5.44 -8.04 8.70
N GLY A 84 6.46 -7.50 9.39
CA GLY A 84 7.81 -7.35 8.84
C GLY A 84 7.88 -6.35 7.67
N LEU A 85 6.97 -5.39 7.63
CA LEU A 85 6.85 -4.38 6.59
C LEU A 85 7.46 -3.04 7.03
N PRO A 86 8.25 -2.38 6.18
CA PRO A 86 8.63 -0.99 6.39
C PRO A 86 7.41 -0.08 6.26
N VAL A 87 7.16 0.76 7.27
CA VAL A 87 6.01 1.70 7.27
C VAL A 87 6.11 2.72 6.15
N GLU A 88 7.32 3.00 5.68
CA GLU A 88 7.61 3.90 4.56
C GLU A 88 6.93 3.44 3.26
N LEU A 89 6.65 2.13 3.10
CA LEU A 89 5.87 1.64 1.95
C LEU A 89 4.42 2.15 1.96
N LEU A 90 3.88 2.43 3.15
CA LEU A 90 2.52 2.96 3.31
C LEU A 90 2.52 4.49 3.43
N ARG A 91 3.53 5.06 4.09
CA ARG A 91 3.64 6.50 4.35
C ARG A 91 4.16 7.29 3.15
N ASP A 92 5.23 6.80 2.53
CA ASP A 92 5.92 7.50 1.44
C ASP A 92 5.59 6.89 0.05
N GLY A 93 4.87 5.76 0.05
CA GLY A 93 4.35 5.13 -1.16
C GLY A 93 3.07 5.81 -1.69
N PRO A 94 2.46 5.25 -2.74
CA PRO A 94 1.13 5.68 -3.20
C PRO A 94 0.11 5.66 -2.06
N GLU A 95 -0.74 6.69 -2.01
CA GLU A 95 -1.80 6.83 -0.99
C GLU A 95 -2.73 5.60 -0.95
N ASP A 96 -2.97 4.99 -2.12
CA ASP A 96 -3.74 3.76 -2.28
C ASP A 96 -3.21 2.59 -1.44
N ASN A 97 -1.92 2.59 -1.09
CA ASN A 97 -1.34 1.53 -0.26
C ASN A 97 -1.94 1.53 1.15
N VAL A 98 -1.99 2.70 1.82
CA VAL A 98 -2.56 2.81 3.17
C VAL A 98 -4.09 2.73 3.12
N ALA A 99 -4.72 3.32 2.10
CA ALA A 99 -6.17 3.22 1.92
C ALA A 99 -6.61 1.76 1.71
N GLY A 100 -5.90 1.02 0.85
CA GLY A 100 -6.14 -0.39 0.58
C GLY A 100 -5.97 -1.27 1.83
N LEU A 101 -4.98 -0.97 2.68
CA LEU A 101 -4.82 -1.63 3.98
C LEU A 101 -6.03 -1.39 4.89
N VAL A 102 -6.42 -0.12 5.08
CA VAL A 102 -7.54 0.25 5.97
C VAL A 102 -8.84 -0.41 5.51
N ILE A 103 -9.13 -0.36 4.20
CA ILE A 103 -10.35 -0.96 3.63
C ILE A 103 -10.32 -2.48 3.78
N SER A 104 -9.21 -3.14 3.45
CA SER A 104 -9.08 -4.59 3.56
C SER A 104 -9.21 -5.06 5.01
N TRP A 105 -8.61 -4.33 5.96
CA TRP A 105 -8.74 -4.61 7.38
C TRP A 105 -10.19 -4.43 7.84
N TYR A 106 -10.85 -3.33 7.45
CA TYR A 106 -12.25 -3.09 7.82
C TYR A 106 -13.19 -4.18 7.31
N GLN A 107 -13.05 -4.60 6.04
CA GLN A 107 -13.83 -5.70 5.48
C GLN A 107 -13.64 -6.99 6.29
N ALA A 108 -12.40 -7.31 6.65
CA ALA A 108 -12.08 -8.50 7.43
C ALA A 108 -12.59 -8.40 8.88
N HIS A 109 -12.60 -7.20 9.47
CA HIS A 109 -13.22 -6.90 10.77
C HIS A 109 -14.74 -7.15 10.74
N ARG A 110 -15.42 -6.63 9.71
CA ARG A 110 -16.86 -6.83 9.52
C ARG A 110 -17.24 -8.29 9.28
N GLN A 111 -16.45 -9.04 8.52
CA GLN A 111 -16.64 -10.48 8.32
C GLN A 111 -16.57 -11.29 9.63
N ARG A 112 -15.81 -10.81 10.61
CA ARG A 112 -15.70 -11.41 11.95
C ARG A 112 -16.78 -10.92 12.93
N GLY A 113 -17.74 -10.11 12.47
CA GLY A 113 -18.80 -9.55 13.32
C GLY A 113 -18.38 -8.31 14.11
N GLY A 114 -17.24 -7.71 13.76
CA GLY A 114 -16.76 -6.47 14.37
C GLY A 114 -17.73 -5.30 14.19
N ALA A 115 -17.64 -4.30 15.07
CA ALA A 115 -18.51 -3.13 15.06
C ALA A 115 -18.41 -2.33 13.74
N THR A 116 -19.50 -1.66 13.38
CA THR A 116 -19.55 -0.75 12.25
C THR A 116 -18.77 0.52 12.56
N ASP A 117 -17.96 0.98 11.61
CA ASP A 117 -17.33 2.30 11.64
C ASP A 117 -17.92 3.16 10.50
N PRO A 118 -18.55 4.31 10.81
CA PRO A 118 -19.26 5.10 9.80
C PRO A 118 -18.32 5.65 8.71
N VAL A 119 -17.09 6.04 9.06
CA VAL A 119 -16.13 6.58 8.09
C VAL A 119 -15.65 5.47 7.17
N ALA A 120 -15.39 4.28 7.72
CA ALA A 120 -14.97 3.13 6.91
C ALA A 120 -16.08 2.60 6.00
N GLU A 121 -17.36 2.64 6.43
CA GLU A 121 -18.49 2.32 5.55
C GLU A 121 -18.61 3.32 4.39
N ASP A 122 -18.43 4.62 4.66
CA ASP A 122 -18.46 5.66 3.62
C ASP A 122 -17.35 5.41 2.58
N LEU A 123 -16.10 5.22 3.03
CA LEU A 123 -14.97 4.93 2.13
C LEU A 123 -15.18 3.64 1.32
N LEU A 124 -15.71 2.60 1.94
CA LEU A 124 -16.01 1.35 1.26
C LEU A 124 -17.11 1.53 0.20
N SER A 125 -18.07 2.43 0.45
CA SER A 125 -19.13 2.75 -0.51
C SER A 125 -18.58 3.53 -1.72
N GLU A 126 -17.65 4.47 -1.50
CA GLU A 126 -16.97 5.24 -2.55
C GLU A 126 -16.18 4.30 -3.48
N VAL A 127 -15.35 3.42 -2.91
CA VAL A 127 -14.58 2.45 -3.71
C VAL A 127 -15.48 1.53 -4.53
N ARG A 128 -16.59 1.04 -3.96
CA ARG A 128 -17.57 0.22 -4.71
C ARG A 128 -18.23 1.00 -5.85
N ALA A 129 -18.50 2.29 -5.67
CA ALA A 129 -19.08 3.12 -6.70
C ALA A 129 -18.08 3.38 -7.84
N GLU A 130 -16.80 3.61 -7.52
CA GLU A 130 -15.72 3.79 -8.49
C GLU A 130 -15.46 2.52 -9.32
N GLU A 131 -15.42 1.34 -8.67
CA GLU A 131 -15.29 0.04 -9.33
C GLU A 131 -16.44 -0.23 -10.30
N ALA A 132 -17.68 0.10 -9.93
CA ALA A 132 -18.85 -0.06 -10.78
C ALA A 132 -18.84 0.82 -12.04
N VAL A 133 -18.16 1.97 -11.97
CA VAL A 133 -18.01 2.93 -13.08
C VAL A 133 -16.74 2.64 -13.91
N GLY A 134 -15.84 1.77 -13.43
CA GLY A 134 -14.58 1.43 -14.09
C GLY A 134 -13.56 2.57 -14.07
N GLN A 135 -13.72 3.55 -13.18
CA GLN A 135 -12.87 4.72 -13.03
C GLN A 135 -12.14 4.63 -11.69
N HIS A 136 -10.88 4.17 -11.72
CA HIS A 136 -9.96 4.42 -10.61
C HIS A 136 -9.43 5.84 -10.81
N VAL A 137 -10.20 6.85 -10.40
CA VAL A 137 -9.72 8.22 -10.39
C VAL A 137 -8.96 8.41 -9.08
N SER A 138 -7.64 8.26 -9.13
CA SER A 138 -6.78 8.79 -8.07
C SER A 138 -7.05 10.28 -7.97
N HIS A 139 -7.80 10.70 -6.95
CA HIS A 139 -7.98 12.11 -6.68
C HIS A 139 -6.61 12.69 -6.32
N VAL A 140 -6.10 13.58 -7.18
CA VAL A 140 -4.93 14.39 -6.84
C VAL A 140 -5.31 15.26 -5.63
N PRO A 141 -4.47 15.32 -4.57
CA PRO A 141 -4.72 16.18 -3.42
C PRO A 141 -4.99 17.62 -3.85
N GLY A 142 -5.92 18.26 -3.12
CA GLY A 142 -6.57 19.53 -3.45
C GLY A 142 -5.68 20.59 -4.09
N ARG A 143 -6.25 21.27 -5.10
CA ARG A 143 -5.77 22.59 -5.52
C ARG A 143 -6.71 23.66 -5.00
N ALA A 144 -6.10 24.51 -4.17
CA ALA A 144 -6.47 25.85 -3.69
C ALA A 144 -7.59 26.58 -4.43
#